data_AF-A0AAW1UI61-F1
#
_entry.id   AF-A0AAW1UI61-F1
#
_cell.length_a   1.000
_cell.length_b   1.000
_cell.length_c   1.000
_cell.angle_alpha   90.00
_cell.angle_beta   90.00
_cell.angle_gamma   90.00
#
_symmetry.space_group_name_H-M   'P 1'
#
loop_
_entity.id
_entity.type
_entity.pdbx_description
1 polymer ?
#
loop_
_entity_poly.entity_id
_entity_poly.type
_entity_poly.pdbx_seq_one_letter_code
_entity_poly.pdbx_strand_id
1 'polypeptide(L)'
;MNASHHKELMKTPAYTKVKNACSQRGHLRRVWINLTNDLRNTYCDEDDNIQFNEGYLEEIDEKDSDDTANASEQSLVKLLEKILEKSQKETEQNSGKLANEFAIDKFDGRNMNA
;
A
#
# COMPACT_ATOMS: atom_id res chain seq x y z
N MET A 1 -8.31 -9.40 4.57
CA MET A 1 -9.70 -9.47 5.07
C MET A 1 -10.55 -8.39 4.43
N ASN A 2 -11.71 -8.73 3.85
CA ASN A 2 -12.69 -7.74 3.43
C ASN A 2 -13.71 -7.53 4.56
N ALA A 3 -13.81 -6.30 5.09
CA ALA A 3 -14.65 -5.99 6.25
C ALA A 3 -16.14 -6.29 6.01
N SER A 4 -16.61 -6.29 4.76
CA SER A 4 -18.01 -6.57 4.40
C SER A 4 -18.51 -7.95 4.85
N HIS A 5 -17.61 -8.91 5.05
CA HIS A 5 -17.96 -10.25 5.51
C HIS A 5 -18.12 -10.33 7.04
N HIS A 6 -17.73 -9.30 7.79
CA HIS A 6 -17.69 -9.29 9.25
C HIS A 6 -18.74 -8.32 9.83
N LYS A 7 -20.02 -8.54 9.52
CA LYS A 7 -21.12 -7.60 9.83
C LYS A 7 -21.22 -7.27 11.32
N GLU A 8 -21.11 -8.26 12.20
CA GLU A 8 -21.17 -8.04 13.65
C GLU A 8 -19.97 -7.22 14.16
N LEU A 9 -18.78 -7.46 13.61
CA LEU A 9 -17.60 -6.65 13.93
C LEU A 9 -17.78 -5.20 13.49
N MET A 10 -18.38 -4.97 12.32
CA MET A 10 -18.63 -3.63 11.78
C MET A 10 -19.60 -2.79 12.61
N LYS A 11 -20.49 -3.42 13.37
CA LYS A 11 -21.41 -2.73 14.30
C LYS A 11 -20.69 -2.22 15.55
N THR A 12 -19.52 -2.75 15.86
CA THR A 12 -18.82 -2.39 17.09
C THR A 12 -18.32 -0.94 17.05
N PRO A 13 -18.40 -0.19 18.16
CA PRO A 13 -17.79 1.14 18.24
C PRO A 13 -16.28 1.11 18.00
N ALA A 14 -15.62 -0.01 18.33
CA ALA A 14 -14.21 -0.23 18.07
C ALA A 14 -13.93 -0.15 16.57
N TYR A 15 -14.67 -0.89 15.73
CA TYR A 15 -14.51 -0.85 14.29
C TYR A 15 -14.67 0.57 13.72
N THR A 16 -15.69 1.32 14.13
CA THR A 16 -15.89 2.69 13.65
C THR A 16 -14.70 3.60 14.00
N LYS A 17 -14.18 3.49 15.22
CA LYS A 17 -12.99 4.23 15.65
C LYS A 17 -11.76 3.87 14.81
N VAL A 18 -11.53 2.57 14.57
CA VAL A 18 -10.43 2.09 13.73
C VAL A 18 -10.55 2.58 12.29
N LYS A 19 -11.74 2.45 11.70
CA LYS A 19 -12.01 2.91 10.33
C LYS A 19 -11.71 4.40 10.17
N ASN A 20 -12.15 5.23 11.12
CA ASN A 20 -11.90 6.67 11.08
C ASN A 20 -10.43 7.03 11.34
N ALA A 21 -9.75 6.25 12.19
CA ALA A 21 -8.33 6.42 12.48
C ALA A 21 -7.43 6.02 11.30
N CYS A 22 -7.82 5.02 10.52
CA CYS A 22 -7.12 4.57 9.31
C CYS A 22 -7.62 5.33 8.06
N SER A 23 -7.73 6.66 8.16
CA SER A 23 -8.24 7.54 7.10
C SER A 23 -7.18 7.92 6.05
N GLN A 24 -5.89 7.71 6.33
CA GLN A 24 -4.79 8.02 5.42
C GLN A 24 -4.15 6.74 4.86
N ARG A 25 -3.88 6.75 3.55
CA ARG A 25 -3.23 5.64 2.84
C ARG A 25 -1.83 5.41 3.40
N GLY A 26 -1.50 4.14 3.69
CA GLY A 26 -0.19 3.73 4.19
C GLY A 26 -0.05 3.72 5.72
N HIS A 27 -1.06 4.18 6.46
CA HIS A 27 -1.04 4.07 7.92
C HIS A 27 -1.61 2.73 8.39
N LEU A 28 -0.75 1.92 9.01
CA LEU A 28 -1.16 0.74 9.76
C LEU A 28 -1.36 1.10 11.23
N ARG A 29 -2.39 0.57 11.88
CA ARG A 29 -2.57 0.67 13.33
C ARG A 29 -2.93 -0.69 13.91
N ARG A 30 -2.22 -1.07 14.97
CA ARG A 30 -2.59 -2.20 15.81
C ARG A 30 -3.67 -1.74 16.79
N VAL A 31 -4.75 -2.49 16.88
CA VAL A 31 -5.89 -2.12 17.72
C VAL A 31 -6.39 -3.34 18.47
N TRP A 32 -6.64 -3.15 19.75
CA TRP A 32 -7.26 -4.14 20.61
C TRP A 32 -8.77 -3.96 20.58
N ILE A 33 -9.49 -5.02 20.20
CA ILE A 33 -10.94 -5.07 20.23
C ILE A 33 -11.33 -6.03 21.34
N ASN A 34 -12.10 -5.55 22.31
CA ASN A 34 -12.62 -6.42 23.37
C ASN A 34 -13.64 -7.40 22.77
N LEU A 35 -13.49 -8.68 23.10
CA LEU A 35 -14.40 -9.73 22.67
C LEU A 35 -15.69 -9.65 23.49
N THR A 36 -16.70 -8.95 22.97
CA THR A 36 -18.04 -8.91 23.56
C THR A 36 -18.76 -10.25 23.37
N ASN A 37 -19.76 -10.55 24.20
CA ASN A 37 -20.55 -11.79 24.09
C ASN A 37 -21.09 -12.04 22.68
N ASP A 38 -21.59 -10.99 21.99
CA ASP A 38 -22.10 -11.10 20.61
C ASP A 38 -21.01 -11.53 19.62
N LEU A 39 -19.78 -11.02 19.80
CA LEU A 39 -18.64 -11.38 18.98
C LEU A 39 -18.17 -12.79 19.31
N ARG A 40 -18.12 -13.17 20.59
CA ARG A 40 -17.75 -14.52 21.02
C ARG A 40 -18.70 -15.56 20.42
N ASN A 41 -20.00 -15.32 20.48
CA ASN A 41 -20.98 -16.23 19.89
C ASN A 41 -20.90 -16.30 18.35
N THR A 42 -20.33 -15.28 17.70
CA THR A 42 -20.21 -15.22 16.24
C THR A 42 -18.90 -15.82 15.73
N TYR A 43 -17.82 -15.67 16.50
CA TYR A 43 -16.44 -15.94 16.06
C TYR A 43 -15.74 -17.00 16.88
N CYS A 44 -16.34 -17.50 17.95
CA CYS A 44 -15.79 -18.58 18.77
C CYS A 44 -16.76 -19.76 18.81
N ASP A 45 -16.21 -20.96 18.93
CA ASP A 45 -16.99 -22.16 19.25
C ASP A 45 -17.10 -22.34 20.79
N GLU A 46 -17.59 -23.51 21.22
CA GLU A 46 -17.74 -23.85 22.64
C GLU A 46 -16.40 -23.97 23.39
N ASP A 47 -15.32 -24.25 22.65
CA ASP A 47 -13.96 -24.45 23.15
C ASP A 47 -13.10 -23.17 23.01
N ASP A 48 -13.71 -22.02 22.70
CA ASP A 48 -13.05 -20.74 22.41
C ASP A 48 -12.10 -20.73 21.18
N ASN A 49 -12.21 -21.72 20.29
CA ASN A 49 -11.47 -21.67 19.03
C ASN A 49 -12.05 -20.61 18.11
N ILE A 50 -11.19 -19.84 17.46
CA ILE A 50 -11.63 -18.81 16.53
C ILE A 50 -12.09 -19.46 15.23
N GLN A 51 -13.33 -19.22 14.86
CA GLN A 51 -13.96 -19.71 13.65
C GLN A 51 -14.53 -18.58 12.80
N PHE A 52 -14.59 -18.82 11.49
CA PHE A 52 -15.26 -17.96 10.54
C PHE A 52 -15.91 -18.78 9.42
N ASN A 53 -17.23 -18.65 9.27
CA ASN A 53 -18.05 -19.50 8.40
C ASN A 53 -17.87 -21.00 8.76
N GLU A 54 -17.46 -21.83 7.80
CA GLU A 54 -17.31 -23.28 7.98
C GLU A 54 -15.86 -23.71 8.27
N GLY A 55 -15.03 -22.80 8.78
CA GLY A 55 -13.61 -23.08 9.04
C GLY A 55 -13.07 -22.38 10.27
N TYR A 56 -11.94 -22.90 10.76
CA TYR A 56 -11.15 -22.30 11.83
C TYR A 56 -10.14 -21.30 11.28
N LEU A 57 -9.87 -20.23 12.03
CA LEU A 57 -8.81 -19.30 11.71
C LEU A 57 -7.49 -19.77 12.34
N GLU A 58 -6.41 -19.65 11.59
CA GLU A 58 -5.05 -19.89 12.06
C GLU A 58 -4.50 -18.63 12.73
N GLU A 59 -3.74 -18.82 13.81
CA GLU A 59 -2.95 -17.76 14.42
C GLU A 59 -1.73 -17.46 13.54
N ILE A 60 -1.58 -16.22 13.11
CA ILE A 60 -0.42 -15.78 12.32
C ILE A 60 0.58 -15.14 13.28
N ASP A 61 1.77 -15.74 13.39
CA ASP A 61 2.85 -15.18 14.18
C ASP A 61 3.59 -14.07 13.39
N GLU A 62 4.21 -13.12 14.10
CA GLU A 62 4.96 -12.01 13.45
C GLU A 62 6.07 -12.52 12.49
N LYS A 63 6.56 -13.74 12.71
CA LYS A 63 7.58 -14.39 11.87
C LYS A 63 7.08 -14.76 10.47
N ASP A 64 5.77 -15.01 10.31
CA ASP A 64 5.20 -15.44 9.03
C ASP A 64 4.93 -14.25 8.08
N SER A 65 5.01 -13.01 8.60
CA SER A 65 4.74 -11.79 7.84
C SER A 65 5.93 -11.28 7.02
N ASP A 66 7.14 -11.80 7.27
CA ASP A 66 8.38 -11.35 6.64
C ASP A 66 8.57 -11.87 5.19
N ASP A 67 7.95 -13.01 4.86
CA ASP A 67 8.11 -13.65 3.54
C ASP A 67 7.54 -12.79 2.39
N THR A 68 6.50 -11.99 2.65
CA THR A 68 5.90 -11.10 1.64
C THR A 68 6.66 -9.77 1.49
N ALA A 69 7.31 -9.30 2.55
CA ALA A 69 8.13 -8.08 2.53
C ALA A 69 9.38 -8.27 1.65
N ASN A 70 10.04 -9.42 1.81
CA ASN A 70 11.24 -9.79 1.05
C ASN A 70 11.00 -9.84 -0.48
N ALA A 71 9.85 -10.33 -0.93
CA ALA A 71 9.50 -10.39 -2.35
C ALA A 71 9.26 -8.99 -2.98
N SER A 72 8.69 -8.06 -2.20
CA SER A 72 8.46 -6.69 -2.65
C SER A 72 9.75 -5.87 -2.69
N GLU A 73 10.65 -6.06 -1.72
CA GLU A 73 11.95 -5.41 -1.69
C GLU A 73 12.82 -5.76 -2.91
N GLN A 74 12.89 -7.05 -3.28
CA GLN A 74 13.64 -7.46 -4.48
C GLN A 74 13.10 -6.82 -5.78
N SER A 75 11.80 -6.59 -5.84
CA SER A 75 11.16 -5.94 -7.00
C SER A 75 11.48 -4.45 -7.06
N LEU A 76 11.54 -3.78 -5.91
CA LEU A 76 11.94 -2.37 -5.81
C LEU A 76 13.42 -2.18 -6.14
N VAL A 77 14.29 -3.06 -5.66
CA VAL A 77 15.74 -3.04 -5.98
C VAL A 77 15.95 -3.13 -7.49
N LYS A 78 15.30 -4.09 -8.17
CA LYS A 78 15.36 -4.23 -9.64
C LYS A 78 14.81 -3.02 -10.40
N LEU A 79 13.82 -2.32 -9.85
CA LEU A 79 13.27 -1.10 -10.45
C LEU A 79 14.29 0.05 -10.34
N LEU A 80 14.93 0.20 -9.20
CA LEU A 80 15.97 1.22 -8.96
C LEU A 80 17.20 0.98 -9.84
N GLU A 81 17.65 -0.28 -9.96
CA GLU A 81 18.73 -0.67 -10.87
C GLU A 81 18.42 -0.29 -12.32
N LYS A 82 17.20 -0.58 -12.81
CA LYS A 82 16.79 -0.20 -14.17
C LYS A 82 16.75 1.31 -14.41
N ILE A 83 16.40 2.11 -13.38
CA ILE A 83 16.39 3.57 -13.48
C ILE A 83 17.82 4.10 -13.57
N LEU A 84 18.72 3.58 -12.72
CA LEU A 84 20.15 3.91 -12.75
C LEU A 84 20.78 3.55 -14.10
N GLU A 85 20.52 2.36 -14.63
CA GLU A 85 21.04 1.92 -15.94
C GLU A 85 20.54 2.81 -17.10
N LYS A 86 19.28 3.26 -17.06
CA LYS A 86 18.74 4.19 -18.07
C LYS A 86 19.41 5.55 -18.00
N SER A 87 19.63 6.07 -16.80
CA SER A 87 20.29 7.37 -16.60
C SER A 87 21.76 7.39 -17.07
N GLN A 88 22.45 6.24 -17.03
CA GLN A 88 23.84 6.12 -17.50
C GLN A 88 23.96 5.87 -19.01
N LYS A 89 22.90 5.35 -19.67
CA LYS A 89 22.90 5.13 -21.13
C LYS A 89 22.54 6.39 -21.92
N GLU A 90 21.81 7.33 -21.34
CA GLU A 90 21.42 8.59 -22.01
C GLU A 90 22.53 9.66 -22.00
N THR A 91 23.61 9.49 -21.22
CA THR A 91 24.73 10.44 -21.17
C THR A 91 25.60 10.50 -22.43
N GLU A 92 25.39 9.63 -23.43
CA GLU A 92 26.08 9.74 -24.74
C GLU A 92 25.33 10.62 -25.77
N GLN A 93 24.09 11.06 -25.49
CA GLN A 93 23.40 11.99 -26.38
C GLN A 93 23.67 13.45 -25.99
N ASN A 94 24.79 13.96 -26.52
CA ASN A 94 25.14 15.36 -26.75
C ASN A 94 24.17 16.39 -26.13
N SER A 95 24.39 16.71 -24.86
CA SER A 95 23.72 17.79 -24.12
C SER A 95 23.82 19.16 -24.82
N GLY A 96 24.83 19.35 -25.68
CA GLY A 96 24.99 20.54 -26.51
C GLY A 96 23.93 20.69 -27.61
N LYS A 97 23.34 19.60 -28.12
CA LYS A 97 22.23 19.66 -29.09
C LYS A 97 20.96 20.16 -28.42
N LEU A 98 20.64 19.63 -27.23
CA LEU A 98 19.46 20.02 -26.46
C LEU A 98 19.55 21.49 -25.98
N ALA A 99 20.75 21.92 -25.56
CA ALA A 99 20.98 23.33 -25.19
C ALA A 99 20.84 24.28 -26.39
N ASN A 100 21.33 23.90 -27.57
CA ASN A 100 21.16 24.70 -28.78
C ASN A 100 19.70 24.76 -29.24
N GLU A 101 18.97 23.64 -29.20
CA GLU A 101 17.55 23.60 -29.58
C GLU A 101 16.69 24.46 -28.63
N PHE A 102 16.98 24.42 -27.32
CA PHE A 102 16.30 25.27 -26.34
C PHE A 102 16.62 26.76 -26.50
N ALA A 103 17.86 27.11 -26.86
CA ALA A 103 18.26 28.49 -27.12
C ALA A 103 17.59 29.07 -28.38
N ILE A 104 17.45 28.27 -29.43
CA ILE A 104 16.77 28.66 -30.68
C ILE A 104 15.27 28.90 -30.41
N ASP A 105 14.61 27.97 -29.70
CA ASP A 105 13.18 28.05 -29.37
C ASP A 105 12.83 29.29 -28.52
N LYS A 106 13.75 29.72 -27.64
CA LYS A 106 13.57 30.95 -26.85
C LYS A 106 13.86 32.25 -27.59
N PHE A 107 14.59 32.21 -28.71
CA PHE A 107 15.04 33.40 -29.43
C PHE A 107 14.25 33.71 -30.70
N ASP A 108 13.55 32.72 -31.28
CA ASP A 108 12.61 32.93 -32.39
C ASP A 108 11.27 33.52 -31.93
N GLY A 109 11.36 34.60 -31.13
CA GLY A 109 10.27 35.45 -30.69
C GLY A 109 9.53 36.15 -31.83
N ARG A 110 8.83 35.38 -32.68
CA ARG A 110 7.72 35.90 -33.48
C ARG A 110 6.49 35.98 -32.59
N ASN A 111 6.45 37.09 -31.87
CA ASN A 111 5.24 37.86 -31.63
C ASN A 111 4.40 37.89 -32.93
N MET A 112 3.27 37.18 -32.95
CA MET A 112 2.13 37.60 -33.75
C MET A 112 1.10 38.16 -32.78
N ASN A 113 1.15 39.47 -32.55
CA ASN A 113 -0.05 40.22 -32.18
C ASN A 113 -0.92 40.33 -33.43
N ALA A 114 -2.11 39.75 -33.39
CA ALA A 114 -3.34 40.21 -34.01
C ALA A 114 -4.53 39.49 -33.35
#